data_AF-A0A8X6RFN0-F1
#
_entry.id   AF-A0A8X6RFN0-F1
#
_cell.length_a   1.000
_cell.length_b   1.000
_cell.length_c   1.000
_cell.angle_alpha   90.00
_cell.angle_beta   90.00
_cell.angle_gamma   90.00
#
_symmetry.space_group_name_H-M   'P 1'
#
loop_
_entity.id
_entity.type
_entity.pdbx_description
1 polymer ?
#
loop_
_entity_poly.entity_id
_entity_poly.type
_entity_poly.pdbx_seq_one_letter_code
_entity_poly.pdbx_strand_id
1 'polypeptide(L)' 'MILYNLTLQRATGITHAVHGNFAGTKQQEIAVSRGKILELLRPDPNTGKVHTLLTVEIFGVIRSMMGFRLTGGSKGLPF' A
#
# COMPACT_ATOMS: atom_id res chain seq x y z
N MET A 1 36.57 5.18 6.62
CA MET A 1 35.82 4.05 6.04
C MET A 1 34.50 4.58 5.52
N ILE A 2 34.12 4.30 4.27
CA ILE A 2 32.89 4.80 3.62
C ILE A 2 32.06 3.58 3.24
N LEU A 3 30.79 3.54 3.68
CA LEU A 3 29.85 2.44 3.41
C LEU A 3 28.57 3.01 2.79
N TYR A 4 27.94 2.21 1.91
CA TYR A 4 26.66 2.54 1.26
C TYR A 4 25.69 1.37 1.38
N ASN A 5 24.45 1.64 1.75
CA ASN A 5 23.40 0.62 1.93
C ASN A 5 22.49 0.55 0.69
N LEU A 6 22.24 -0.66 0.20
CA LEU A 6 21.26 -0.95 -0.83
C LEU A 6 20.43 -2.19 -0.44
N THR A 7 19.10 -2.11 -0.57
CA THR A 7 18.19 -3.23 -0.28
C THR A 7 17.92 -4.04 -1.55
N LEU A 8 18.31 -5.31 -1.58
CA LEU A 8 18.10 -6.21 -2.72
C LEU A 8 16.69 -6.81 -2.74
N GLN A 9 16.24 -7.33 -1.60
CA GLN A 9 14.90 -7.84 -1.41
C GLN A 9 14.22 -7.07 -0.29
N ARG A 10 13.04 -6.54 -0.60
CA ARG A 10 12.24 -5.76 0.33
C ARG A 10 11.57 -6.67 1.36
N ALA A 11 11.20 -6.09 2.50
CA ALA A 11 10.42 -6.78 3.52
C ALA A 11 9.09 -7.27 2.92
N THR A 12 8.71 -8.50 3.23
CA THR A 12 7.48 -9.14 2.72
C THR A 12 6.40 -9.31 3.79
N GLY A 13 6.72 -9.16 5.08
CA GLY A 13 5.71 -9.24 6.15
C GLY A 13 4.74 -8.06 6.10
N ILE A 14 3.43 -8.33 6.12
CA ILE A 14 2.38 -7.29 6.17
C ILE A 14 2.00 -7.08 7.64
N THR A 15 2.12 -5.84 8.10
CA THR A 15 1.75 -5.46 9.48
C THR A 15 0.36 -4.84 9.56
N HIS A 16 -0.03 -4.11 8.51
CA HIS A 16 -1.31 -3.44 8.40
C HIS A 16 -1.80 -3.54 6.95
N ALA A 17 -3.11 -3.64 6.76
CA ALA A 17 -3.74 -3.66 5.44
C ALA A 17 -5.07 -2.90 5.49
N VAL A 18 -5.30 -2.06 4.49
CA VAL A 18 -6.53 -1.27 4.35
C VAL A 18 -7.01 -1.39 2.91
N HIS A 19 -8.27 -1.73 2.71
CA HIS A 19 -8.87 -1.79 1.37
C HIS A 19 -9.71 -0.53 1.09
N GLY A 20 -9.81 -0.13 -0.17
CA GLY A 20 -10.56 1.06 -0.56
C GLY A 20 -10.45 1.38 -2.05
N ASN A 21 -11.24 2.35 -2.51
CA ASN A 21 -11.16 2.86 -3.88
C ASN A 21 -10.08 3.95 -3.99
N PHE A 22 -8.82 3.59 -3.84
CA PHE A 22 -7.71 4.54 -3.77
C PHE A 22 -7.38 5.17 -5.14
N ALA A 23 -7.70 4.47 -6.24
CA ALA A 23 -7.61 5.02 -7.59
C ALA A 23 -8.77 5.96 -7.96
N GLY A 24 -9.79 6.10 -7.12
CA GLY A 24 -11.01 6.90 -7.42
C GLY A 24 -11.95 6.26 -8.45
N THR A 25 -11.68 5.01 -8.83
CA THR A 25 -12.57 4.20 -9.68
C THR A 25 -13.47 3.32 -8.81
N LYS A 26 -14.37 2.54 -9.42
CA LYS A 26 -15.16 1.53 -8.70
C LYS A 26 -14.34 0.32 -8.24
N GLN A 27 -13.12 0.15 -8.76
CA GLN A 27 -12.24 -0.96 -8.40
C GLN A 27 -11.67 -0.74 -6.99
N GLN A 28 -11.58 -1.83 -6.22
CA GLN A 28 -10.93 -1.80 -4.90
C GLN A 28 -9.45 -2.14 -5.03
N GLU A 29 -8.64 -1.39 -4.31
CA GLU A 29 -7.23 -1.65 -4.08
C GLU A 29 -6.98 -1.90 -2.59
N ILE A 30 -5.80 -2.43 -2.27
CA ILE A 30 -5.38 -2.74 -0.91
C ILE A 30 -4.05 -2.02 -0.66
N ALA A 31 -4.05 -1.04 0.24
CA ALA A 31 -2.84 -0.44 0.76
C ALA A 31 -2.29 -1.33 1.89
N VAL A 32 -1.02 -1.73 1.82
CA VAL A 32 -0.37 -2.58 2.80
C VAL A 32 0.91 -1.93 3.33
N SER A 33 1.17 -2.14 4.62
CA SER A 33 2.42 -1.73 5.27
C SER A 33 3.30 -2.94 5.51
N ARG A 34 4.55 -2.83 5.07
CA ARG A 34 5.63 -3.81 5.34
C ARG A 34 6.76 -3.17 6.14
N GLY A 35 6.39 -2.61 7.30
CA GLY A 35 7.32 -1.90 8.19
C GLY A 35 7.60 -0.49 7.69
N LYS A 36 8.72 -0.31 6.96
CA LYS A 36 9.12 0.98 6.38
C LYS A 36 8.64 1.21 4.94
N ILE A 37 7.87 0.26 4.41
CA ILE A 37 7.42 0.24 3.01
C ILE A 37 5.90 0.35 2.98
N LEU A 38 5.41 1.30 2.20
CA LEU A 38 4.00 1.41 1.83
C LEU A 38 3.83 0.87 0.42
N GLU A 39 2.88 -0.03 0.23
CA GLU A 39 2.62 -0.68 -1.05
C GLU A 39 1.12 -0.66 -1.37
N LEU A 40 0.78 -0.44 -2.64
CA LEU A 40 -0.59 -0.51 -3.14
C LEU A 40 -0.73 -1.74 -4.03
N LEU A 41 -1.68 -2.61 -3.68
CA LEU A 41 -1.99 -3.83 -4.37
C LEU A 41 -3.36 -3.74 -5.05
N ARG A 42 -3.52 -4.44 -6.17
CA ARG A 42 -4.77 -4.59 -6.89
C ARG A 42 -5.08 -6.07 -7.08
N PRO A 43 -6.18 -6.58 -6.51
CA PRO A 43 -6.73 -7.86 -6.87
C PRO A 43 -7.33 -7.80 -8.28
N ASP A 44 -6.97 -8.74 -9.14
CA ASP A 44 -7.61 -8.94 -10.43
C ASP A 44 -8.80 -9.92 -10.27
N PRO A 45 -10.05 -9.47 -10.45
CA PRO A 45 -11.23 -10.31 -10.27
C PRO A 45 -11.36 -11.43 -11.31
N ASN A 46 -10.71 -11.30 -12.47
CA ASN A 46 -10.81 -12.30 -13.54
C ASN A 46 -9.87 -13.48 -13.31
N THR A 47 -8.67 -13.22 -12.78
CA THR A 47 -7.62 -14.23 -12.59
C THR A 47 -7.47 -14.68 -11.13
N GLY A 48 -8.00 -13.92 -10.18
CA GLY A 48 -7.81 -14.14 -8.74
C GLY A 48 -6.41 -13.79 -8.23
N LYS A 49 -5.54 -13.23 -9.09
CA LYS A 49 -4.17 -12.84 -8.72
C LYS A 49 -4.14 -11.44 -8.13
N VAL A 50 -3.11 -11.16 -7.33
CA VAL A 50 -2.87 -9.85 -6.74
C VAL A 50 -1.62 -9.25 -7.38
N HIS A 51 -1.76 -8.02 -7.88
CA HIS A 51 -0.70 -7.28 -8.53
C HIS A 51 -0.27 -6.09 -7.69
N THR A 52 1.03 -5.89 -7.53
CA THR A 52 1.57 -4.66 -6.96
C THR A 52 1.48 -3.54 -7.99
N LEU A 53 0.81 -2.44 -7.63
CA LEU A 53 0.72 -1.23 -8.44
C LEU A 53 1.83 -0.22 -8.12
N LEU A 54 2.13 -0.05 -6.82
CA LEU A 54 3.08 0.95 -6.35
C LEU A 54 3.78 0.44 -5.08
N THR A 55 5.07 0.71 -4.96
CA THR A 55 5.85 0.45 -3.74
C THR A 55 6.74 1.65 -3.45
N VAL A 56 6.69 2.15 -2.22
CA VAL A 56 7.46 3.31 -1.77
C VAL A 56 8.07 3.03 -0.40
N GLU A 57 9.36 3.32 -0.23
CA GLU A 57 9.96 3.40 1.10
C GLU A 57 9.62 4.75 1.72
N ILE A 58 8.99 4.72 2.90
CA ILE A 58 8.62 5.94 3.63
C ILE A 58 9.72 6.39 4.61
N PHE A 59 10.80 5.60 4.75
CA PHE A 59 11.92 5.84 5.67
C PHE A 59 11.48 6.09 7.13
N GLY A 60 10.42 5.43 7.57
CA GLY A 60 9.86 5.54 8.91
C GLY A 60 9.17 4.26 9.36
N VAL A 61 8.43 4.33 10.47
CA VAL A 61 7.68 3.19 11.03
C VAL A 61 6.19 3.47 10.93
N ILE A 62 5.48 2.68 10.13
CA ILE A 62 4.01 2.73 10.08
C ILE A 62 3.46 2.01 11.31
N ARG A 63 2.83 2.77 12.21
CA ARG A 63 2.23 2.23 13.45
C ARG A 63 0.71 2.03 13.36
N SER A 64 0.08 2.66 12.40
CA SER A 64 -1.35 2.57 12.12
C SER A 64 -1.60 2.97 10.67
N MET A 65 -2.63 2.41 10.05
CA MET A 65 -3.15 2.86 8.76
C MET A 65 -4.67 2.77 8.78
N MET A 66 -5.34 3.79 8.26
CA MET A 66 -6.79 3.81 8.15
C MET A 66 -7.23 4.29 6.77
N GLY A 67 -8.35 3.77 6.28
CA GLY A 67 -8.98 4.23 5.04
C GLY A 67 -10.18 5.10 5.37
N PHE A 68 -10.30 6.25 4.71
CA PHE A 68 -11.49 7.09 4.82
C PHE A 68 -11.88 7.65 3.46
N ARG A 69 -13.09 8.20 3.38
CA ARG A 69 -13.62 8.85 2.20
C ARG A 69 -14.33 10.12 2.64
N LEU A 70 -14.16 11.19 1.87
CA LEU A 70 -14.88 12.44 2.10
C LEU A 70 -16.35 12.29 1.70
N THR A 71 -17.25 12.95 2.44
CA THR A 71 -18.69 12.95 2.12
C THR A 71 -18.91 13.41 0.67
N GLY A 72 -19.60 12.59 -0.13
CA GLY A 72 -19.83 12.86 -1.56
C GLY A 72 -18.65 12.56 -2.48
N GLY A 73 -17.47 12.21 -1.96
CA GLY A 73 -16.29 11.85 -2.75
C GLY A 73 -16.29 10.38 -3.17
N SER A 74 -15.74 10.06 -4.34
CA SER A 74 -15.57 8.68 -4.82
C SER A 74 -14.21 8.06 -4.48
N LYS A 75 -13.20 8.89 -4.20
CA LYS A 75 -11.83 8.45 -3.92
C LYS A 75 -11.62 8.18 -2.44
N GLY A 76 -11.14 6.98 -2.11
CA GLY A 76 -10.63 6.65 -0.79
C GLY A 76 -9.26 7.28 -0.57
N LEU A 77 -9.01 7.74 0.65
CA LEU A 77 -7.74 8.31 1.09
C LEU A 77 -7.18 7.44 2.23
N PRO A 78 -5.90 7.07 2.18
CA PRO A 78 -5.20 6.48 3.33
C PRO A 78 -4.79 7.58 4.32
N PHE A 79 -4.92 7.31 5.63
CA PHE A 79 -4.41 8.10 6.76
C PHE A 79 -3.37 7.30 7.53
#